data_AF-A0A8S3ZBW0-F1
#
_entry.id   AF-A0A8S3ZBW0-F1
#
_cell.length_a   1.000
_cell.length_b   1.000
_cell.length_c   1.000
_cell.angle_alpha   90.00
_cell.angle_beta   90.00
_cell.angle_gamma   90.00
#
_symmetry.space_group_name_H-M   'P 1'
#
loop_
_entity.id
_entity.type
_entity.pdbx_description
1 polymer ?
#
loop_
_entity_poly.entity_id
_entity_poly.type
_entity_poly.pdbx_seq_one_letter_code
_entity_poly.pdbx_strand_id
1 'polypeptide(L)'
;MSSEKFESLEDDLNRITDELKEIERNLSHQSGEERKNAIRKVERKLEDGNIILQELESEAKLAPVNYRTQMLGRLRHHRSDIEQLARSLKRGTDSGFSGTDNYGFDREERLDSSNRAKLLQGHQSLQRASESILRSHQIAAETDQIGVEIIDELGEQRETLLRARDRLVETDANLGKSRLILKGMARRMMSNKLILLVIILIELAILGGVVYWKFFT
;
A
#
# COMPACT_ATOMS: atom_id res chain seq x y z
N MET A 1 -4.13 -11.14 13.71
CA MET A 1 -5.47 -10.64 14.07
C MET A 1 -5.87 -9.37 13.33
N SER A 2 -4.98 -8.41 13.02
CA SER A 2 -5.37 -7.16 12.33
C SER A 2 -5.71 -7.33 10.83
N SER A 3 -5.10 -8.28 10.12
CA SER A 3 -5.37 -8.49 8.68
C SER A 3 -6.78 -9.01 8.38
N GLU A 4 -7.29 -9.97 9.17
CA GLU A 4 -8.61 -10.57 8.92
C GLU A 4 -9.75 -9.57 9.11
N LYS A 5 -9.65 -8.71 10.13
CA LYS A 5 -10.65 -7.67 10.39
C LYS A 5 -10.65 -6.62 9.28
N PHE A 6 -9.47 -6.26 8.78
CA PHE A 6 -9.35 -5.35 7.64
C PHE A 6 -9.96 -5.93 6.36
N GLU A 7 -9.70 -7.21 6.06
CA GLU A 7 -10.28 -7.90 4.90
C GLU A 7 -11.81 -7.98 4.99
N SER A 8 -12.38 -8.28 6.17
CA SER A 8 -13.84 -8.29 6.33
C SER A 8 -14.49 -6.92 6.11
N LEU A 9 -13.83 -5.85 6.58
CA LEU A 9 -14.31 -4.48 6.39
C LEU A 9 -14.17 -4.03 4.93
N GLU A 10 -13.13 -4.50 4.23
CA GLU A 10 -12.94 -4.26 2.79
C GLU A 10 -14.04 -4.95 1.97
N ASP A 11 -14.40 -6.19 2.31
CA ASP A 11 -15.51 -6.91 1.69
C ASP A 11 -16.86 -6.21 1.91
N ASP A 12 -17.13 -5.73 3.12
CA ASP A 12 -18.37 -5.00 3.43
C ASP A 12 -18.43 -3.64 2.70
N LEU A 13 -17.31 -2.94 2.57
CA LEU A 13 -17.22 -1.71 1.78
C LEU A 13 -17.47 -1.96 0.29
N ASN A 14 -16.92 -3.06 -0.26
CA ASN A 14 -17.15 -3.46 -1.65
C ASN A 14 -18.63 -3.76 -1.89
N ARG A 15 -19.30 -4.48 -0.98
CA ARG A 15 -20.75 -4.74 -1.05
C ARG A 15 -21.56 -3.44 -1.09
N ILE A 16 -21.29 -2.49 -0.19
CA ILE A 16 -21.98 -1.20 -0.18
C ILE A 16 -21.75 -0.44 -1.49
N THR A 17 -20.52 -0.49 -2.02
CA THR A 17 -20.15 0.17 -3.28
C THR A 17 -20.89 -0.43 -4.47
N ASP A 18 -21.04 -1.74 -4.54
CA ASP A 18 -21.79 -2.42 -5.60
C ASP A 18 -23.28 -2.15 -5.52
N GLU A 19 -23.86 -2.16 -4.32
CA GLU A 19 -25.25 -1.79 -4.10
C GLU A 19 -25.50 -0.30 -4.45
N LEU A 20 -24.57 0.60 -4.16
CA LEU A 20 -24.64 2.01 -4.54
C LEU A 20 -24.65 2.18 -6.06
N LYS A 21 -23.79 1.45 -6.78
CA LYS A 21 -23.75 1.44 -8.25
C LYS A 21 -25.04 0.90 -8.87
N GLU A 22 -25.64 -0.13 -8.26
CA GLU A 22 -26.92 -0.68 -8.71
C GLU A 22 -28.06 0.34 -8.51
N ILE A 23 -28.10 1.00 -7.35
CA ILE A 23 -29.12 2.02 -7.07
C ILE A 23 -28.91 3.24 -7.98
N GLU A 24 -27.67 3.66 -8.25
CA GLU A 24 -27.38 4.75 -9.18
C GLU A 24 -27.90 4.46 -10.60
N ARG A 25 -27.70 3.23 -11.11
CA ARG A 25 -28.27 2.80 -12.40
C ARG A 25 -29.80 2.85 -12.38
N ASN A 26 -30.43 2.35 -11.32
CA ASN A 26 -31.88 2.37 -11.17
C ASN A 26 -32.44 3.79 -11.02
N LEU A 27 -31.67 4.72 -10.45
CA LEU A 27 -32.02 6.13 -10.28
C LEU A 27 -32.21 6.84 -11.63
N SER A 28 -31.54 6.38 -12.68
CA SER A 28 -31.72 6.90 -14.05
C SER A 28 -33.05 6.49 -14.69
N HIS A 29 -33.68 5.42 -14.20
CA HIS A 29 -34.93 4.86 -14.73
C HIS A 29 -36.17 5.21 -13.88
N GLN A 30 -36.00 5.73 -12.67
CA GLN A 30 -37.09 6.04 -11.74
C GLN A 30 -37.44 7.54 -11.75
N SER A 31 -38.73 7.88 -11.73
CA SER A 31 -39.23 9.26 -11.74
C SER A 31 -40.02 9.58 -10.47
N GLY A 32 -39.99 10.84 -10.03
CA GLY A 32 -40.84 11.35 -8.95
C GLY A 32 -40.50 10.83 -7.55
N GLU A 33 -41.48 10.19 -6.91
CA GLU A 33 -41.45 9.79 -5.50
C GLU A 33 -40.51 8.59 -5.24
N GLU A 34 -40.45 7.64 -6.18
CA GLU A 34 -39.50 6.52 -6.14
C GLU A 34 -38.05 7.01 -6.19
N ARG A 35 -37.77 8.01 -7.04
CA ARG A 35 -36.45 8.65 -7.12
C ARG A 35 -36.06 9.32 -5.81
N LYS A 36 -37.00 10.00 -5.15
CA LYS A 36 -36.76 10.65 -3.85
C LYS A 36 -36.46 9.63 -2.73
N ASN A 37 -37.15 8.49 -2.74
CA ASN A 37 -36.88 7.40 -1.80
C ASN A 37 -35.55 6.69 -2.11
N ALA A 38 -35.22 6.50 -3.38
CA ALA A 38 -33.93 5.97 -3.81
C ALA A 38 -32.78 6.89 -3.40
N ILE A 39 -32.91 8.21 -3.57
CA ILE A 39 -31.91 9.19 -3.13
C ILE A 39 -31.67 9.10 -1.61
N ARG A 40 -32.74 9.03 -0.79
CA ARG A 40 -32.58 8.86 0.67
C ARG A 40 -31.91 7.54 1.04
N LYS A 41 -32.18 6.46 0.30
CA LYS A 41 -31.52 5.15 0.49
C LYS A 41 -30.04 5.23 0.14
N VAL A 42 -29.70 5.93 -0.94
CA VAL A 42 -28.32 6.21 -1.34
C VAL A 42 -27.58 7.03 -0.29
N GLU A 43 -28.19 8.11 0.21
CA GLU A 43 -27.59 8.98 1.23
C GLU A 43 -27.24 8.18 2.50
N ARG A 44 -28.14 7.31 2.97
CA ARG A 44 -27.87 6.42 4.10
C ARG A 44 -26.73 5.45 3.83
N LYS A 45 -26.72 4.80 2.66
CA LYS A 45 -25.64 3.87 2.29
C LYS A 45 -24.28 4.56 2.12
N LEU A 46 -24.28 5.82 1.67
CA LEU A 46 -23.08 6.65 1.62
C LEU A 46 -22.56 6.96 3.03
N GLU A 47 -23.46 7.23 3.98
CA GLU A 47 -23.10 7.43 5.39
C GLU A 47 -22.52 6.15 6.00
N ASP A 48 -23.16 5.00 5.78
CA ASP A 48 -22.68 3.68 6.20
C ASP A 48 -21.28 3.38 5.62
N GLY A 49 -21.08 3.63 4.32
CA GLY A 49 -19.78 3.46 3.67
C GLY A 49 -18.68 4.37 4.24
N ASN A 50 -19.03 5.60 4.63
CA ASN A 50 -18.09 6.51 5.30
C ASN A 50 -17.72 6.03 6.71
N ILE A 51 -18.65 5.43 7.46
CA ILE A 51 -18.37 4.83 8.76
C ILE A 51 -17.38 3.66 8.62
N ILE A 52 -17.60 2.77 7.64
CA ILE A 52 -16.68 1.65 7.38
C ILE A 52 -15.30 2.15 6.93
N LEU A 53 -15.23 3.19 6.09
CA LEU A 53 -13.95 3.83 5.73
C LEU A 53 -13.19 4.34 6.96
N GLN A 54 -13.89 4.95 7.90
CA GLN A 54 -13.28 5.44 9.14
C GLN A 54 -12.78 4.29 10.02
N GLU A 55 -13.51 3.18 10.08
CA GLU A 55 -13.09 1.99 10.81
C GLU A 55 -11.87 1.33 10.14
N LEU A 56 -11.86 1.20 8.81
CA LEU A 56 -10.72 0.72 8.02
C LEU A 56 -9.47 1.58 8.24
N GLU A 57 -9.63 2.91 8.31
CA GLU A 57 -8.52 3.83 8.60
C GLU A 57 -7.95 3.60 10.00
N SER A 58 -8.81 3.36 11.00
CA SER A 58 -8.39 3.07 12.36
C SER A 58 -7.62 1.74 12.47
N GLU A 59 -8.09 0.71 11.76
CA GLU A 59 -7.46 -0.61 11.72
C GLU A 59 -6.13 -0.58 10.96
N ALA A 60 -6.05 0.17 9.86
CA ALA A 60 -4.81 0.38 9.11
C ALA A 60 -3.75 1.13 9.92
N LYS A 61 -4.14 2.04 10.82
CA LYS A 61 -3.22 2.75 11.72
C LYS A 61 -2.67 1.84 12.83
N LEU A 62 -3.42 0.82 13.24
CA LEU A 62 -3.02 -0.18 14.23
C LEU A 62 -2.08 -1.25 13.64
N ALA A 63 -1.99 -1.35 12.31
CA ALA A 63 -1.19 -2.36 11.62
C ALA A 63 0.32 -2.05 11.63
N PRO A 64 1.19 -3.08 11.56
CA PRO A 64 2.64 -2.90 11.44
C PRO A 64 3.03 -2.12 10.18
N VAL A 65 4.11 -1.35 10.24
CA VAL A 65 4.59 -0.43 9.18
C VAL A 65 4.64 -1.07 7.79
N ASN A 66 5.09 -2.33 7.70
CA ASN A 66 5.20 -3.07 6.44
C ASN A 66 3.86 -3.28 5.71
N TYR A 67 2.76 -3.43 6.48
CA TYR A 67 1.41 -3.63 5.94
C TYR A 67 0.64 -2.31 5.83
N ARG A 68 0.93 -1.36 6.72
CA ARG A 68 0.29 -0.04 6.77
C ARG A 68 0.36 0.70 5.43
N THR A 69 1.50 0.71 4.76
CA THR A 69 1.66 1.39 3.46
C THR A 69 0.77 0.79 2.37
N GLN A 70 0.66 -0.55 2.33
CA GLN A 70 -0.22 -1.23 1.37
C GLN A 70 -1.70 -0.99 1.70
N MET A 71 -2.08 -1.07 2.97
CA MET A 71 -3.45 -0.87 3.45
C MET A 71 -3.94 0.57 3.23
N LEU A 72 -3.09 1.57 3.50
CA LEU A 72 -3.40 2.98 3.22
C LEU A 72 -3.50 3.27 1.71
N GLY A 73 -2.72 2.58 0.89
CA GLY A 73 -2.85 2.65 -0.57
C GLY A 73 -4.23 2.20 -1.05
N ARG A 74 -4.72 1.05 -0.55
CA ARG A 74 -6.07 0.54 -0.86
C ARG A 74 -7.16 1.47 -0.31
N LEU A 75 -7.00 1.98 0.91
CA LEU A 75 -7.94 2.93 1.53
C LEU A 75 -8.12 4.20 0.68
N ARG A 76 -7.03 4.72 0.09
CA ARG A 76 -7.09 5.89 -0.81
C ARG A 76 -7.91 5.60 -2.07
N HIS A 77 -7.82 4.39 -2.63
CA HIS A 77 -8.63 3.99 -3.77
C HIS A 77 -10.11 3.92 -3.40
N HIS A 78 -10.45 3.21 -2.32
CA HIS A 78 -11.83 3.10 -1.84
C HIS A 78 -12.46 4.46 -1.51
N ARG A 79 -11.69 5.36 -0.88
CA ARG A 79 -12.12 6.74 -0.61
C ARG A 79 -12.39 7.52 -1.90
N SER A 80 -11.51 7.42 -2.89
CA SER A 80 -11.71 8.07 -4.19
C SER A 80 -12.99 7.56 -4.88
N ASP A 81 -13.23 6.25 -4.83
CA ASP A 81 -14.40 5.62 -5.47
C ASP A 81 -15.72 6.08 -4.82
N ILE A 82 -15.77 6.12 -3.48
CA ILE A 82 -16.92 6.63 -2.73
C ILE A 82 -17.15 8.12 -3.00
N GLU A 83 -16.09 8.94 -3.07
CA GLU A 83 -16.24 10.36 -3.41
C GLU A 83 -16.68 10.59 -4.87
N GLN A 84 -16.23 9.76 -5.81
CA GLN A 84 -16.69 9.81 -7.20
C GLN A 84 -18.17 9.47 -7.30
N LEU A 85 -18.62 8.42 -6.61
CA LEU A 85 -20.03 8.04 -6.52
C LEU A 85 -20.86 9.15 -5.87
N ALA A 86 -20.40 9.75 -4.77
CA ALA A 86 -21.10 10.87 -4.13
C ALA A 86 -21.26 12.07 -5.09
N ARG A 87 -20.23 12.35 -5.91
CA ARG A 87 -20.27 13.43 -6.93
C ARG A 87 -21.22 13.10 -8.09
N SER A 88 -21.23 11.86 -8.58
CA SER A 88 -22.12 11.45 -9.68
C SER A 88 -23.59 11.49 -9.25
N LEU A 89 -23.88 11.05 -8.03
CA LEU A 89 -25.21 11.10 -7.41
C LEU A 89 -25.70 12.54 -7.23
N LYS A 90 -24.85 13.44 -6.70
CA LYS A 90 -25.20 14.86 -6.55
C LYS A 90 -25.48 15.57 -7.88
N ARG A 91 -24.72 15.24 -8.94
CA ARG A 91 -25.01 15.75 -10.29
C ARG A 91 -26.32 15.16 -10.85
N GLY A 92 -26.59 13.91 -10.50
CA GLY A 92 -27.84 13.22 -10.81
C GLY A 92 -29.05 13.84 -10.12
N THR A 93 -28.93 14.44 -8.94
CA THR A 93 -30.06 15.07 -8.23
C THR A 93 -30.34 16.51 -8.68
N ASP A 94 -29.31 17.33 -8.87
CA ASP A 94 -29.46 18.75 -9.29
C ASP A 94 -30.07 18.91 -10.69
N SER A 95 -29.80 17.96 -11.60
CA SER A 95 -30.38 17.97 -12.96
C SER A 95 -31.89 17.72 -13.00
N GLY A 96 -32.50 17.28 -11.89
CA GLY A 96 -33.94 16.98 -11.79
C GLY A 96 -34.79 18.04 -11.10
N PHE A 97 -34.20 19.10 -10.55
CA PHE A 97 -34.91 20.08 -9.70
C PHE A 97 -35.10 21.46 -10.35
N SER A 98 -34.73 21.64 -11.61
CA SER A 98 -35.00 22.89 -12.35
C SER A 98 -36.45 22.94 -12.87
N GLY A 99 -37.43 22.84 -11.98
CA GLY A 99 -38.80 23.29 -12.21
C GLY A 99 -38.83 24.81 -12.11
N THR A 100 -38.56 25.52 -13.21
CA THR A 100 -38.71 26.97 -13.27
C THR A 100 -40.14 27.29 -13.69
N ASP A 101 -40.98 27.51 -12.68
CA ASP A 101 -42.32 28.06 -12.85
C ASP A 101 -42.27 29.46 -13.45
N ASN A 102 -43.09 29.60 -14.48
CA ASN A 102 -43.41 30.80 -15.21
C ASN A 102 -44.32 31.69 -14.34
N TYR A 103 -43.97 32.94 -14.04
CA TYR A 103 -44.91 34.08 -14.00
C TYR A 103 -44.16 35.41 -14.05
N GLY A 104 -44.49 36.16 -15.11
CA GLY A 104 -44.09 37.53 -15.34
C GLY A 104 -45.01 38.50 -14.61
N PHE A 105 -44.46 39.15 -13.60
CA PHE A 105 -44.77 40.49 -13.13
C PHE A 105 -43.60 40.88 -12.21
N ASP A 106 -43.22 42.15 -12.12
CA ASP A 106 -42.12 42.68 -11.28
C ASP A 106 -40.70 42.54 -11.85
N ARG A 107 -40.45 43.22 -12.98
CA ARG A 107 -39.11 43.29 -13.61
C ARG A 107 -38.18 44.33 -12.96
N GLU A 108 -38.68 45.27 -12.17
CA GLU A 108 -37.86 46.35 -11.57
C GLU A 108 -37.37 46.01 -10.14
N GLU A 109 -38.24 45.43 -9.28
CA GLU A 109 -37.93 45.13 -7.86
C GLU A 109 -37.16 43.79 -7.68
N ARG A 110 -37.31 42.86 -8.64
CA ARG A 110 -36.54 41.61 -8.68
C ARG A 110 -35.08 41.83 -9.05
N LEU A 111 -34.74 42.87 -9.81
CA LEU A 111 -33.35 43.14 -10.22
C LEU A 111 -32.48 43.46 -9.00
N ASP A 112 -32.98 44.31 -8.09
CA ASP A 112 -32.23 44.72 -6.89
C ASP A 112 -32.12 43.57 -5.86
N SER A 113 -33.22 42.81 -5.70
CA SER A 113 -33.24 41.58 -4.90
C SER A 113 -32.29 40.50 -5.46
N SER A 114 -32.23 40.36 -6.79
CA SER A 114 -31.33 39.40 -7.45
C SER A 114 -29.87 39.79 -7.37
N ASN A 115 -29.56 41.09 -7.41
CA ASN A 115 -28.20 41.61 -7.25
C ASN A 115 -27.70 41.39 -5.82
N ARG A 116 -28.56 41.64 -4.82
CA ARG A 116 -28.24 41.37 -3.42
C ARG A 116 -28.10 39.87 -3.12
N ALA A 117 -28.94 39.04 -3.72
CA ALA A 117 -28.81 37.58 -3.64
C ALA A 117 -27.51 37.08 -4.30
N LYS A 118 -27.12 37.62 -5.46
CA LYS A 118 -25.84 37.31 -6.13
C LYS A 118 -24.64 37.76 -5.31
N LEU A 119 -24.69 38.93 -4.67
CA LEU A 119 -23.62 39.40 -3.79
C LEU A 119 -23.48 38.52 -2.54
N LEU A 120 -24.58 38.14 -1.89
CA LEU A 120 -24.58 37.19 -0.78
C LEU A 120 -24.03 35.82 -1.20
N GLN A 121 -24.43 35.34 -2.38
CA GLN A 121 -23.93 34.09 -2.95
C GLN A 121 -22.44 34.17 -3.28
N GLY A 122 -21.97 35.30 -3.81
CA GLY A 122 -20.56 35.60 -4.06
C GLY A 122 -19.76 35.65 -2.76
N HIS A 123 -20.34 36.21 -1.69
CA HIS A 123 -19.69 36.26 -0.39
C HIS A 123 -19.60 34.86 0.25
N GLN A 124 -20.66 34.04 0.11
CA GLN A 124 -20.65 32.65 0.55
C GLN A 124 -19.66 31.79 -0.25
N SER A 125 -19.56 31.98 -1.57
CA SER A 125 -18.61 31.23 -2.39
C SER A 125 -17.16 31.61 -2.05
N LEU A 126 -16.90 32.90 -1.79
CA LEU A 126 -15.59 33.39 -1.36
C LEU A 126 -15.23 32.85 0.02
N GLN A 127 -16.18 32.83 0.96
CA GLN A 127 -15.97 32.27 2.29
C GLN A 127 -15.68 30.75 2.23
N ARG A 128 -16.41 30.00 1.39
CA ARG A 128 -16.12 28.57 1.14
C ARG A 128 -14.76 28.37 0.46
N ALA A 129 -14.39 29.22 -0.49
CA ALA A 129 -13.08 29.16 -1.14
C ALA A 129 -11.95 29.44 -0.14
N SER A 130 -12.12 30.44 0.73
CA SER A 130 -11.18 30.75 1.80
C SER A 130 -11.02 29.58 2.78
N GLU A 131 -12.12 28.96 3.20
CA GLU A 131 -12.10 27.79 4.07
C GLU A 131 -11.45 26.58 3.38
N SER A 132 -11.69 26.41 2.08
CA SER A 132 -11.04 25.38 1.28
C SER A 132 -9.53 25.61 1.18
N ILE A 133 -9.08 26.85 1.00
CA ILE A 133 -7.66 27.20 0.96
C ILE A 133 -6.99 26.90 2.31
N LEU A 134 -7.62 27.27 3.43
CA LEU A 134 -7.09 26.96 4.76
C LEU A 134 -6.96 25.46 4.98
N ARG A 135 -7.97 24.67 4.58
CA ARG A 135 -7.88 23.20 4.62
C ARG A 135 -6.76 22.67 3.72
N SER A 136 -6.64 23.17 2.49
CA SER A 136 -5.57 22.76 1.58
C SER A 136 -4.19 23.06 2.16
N HIS A 137 -4.02 24.19 2.85
CA HIS A 137 -2.76 24.55 3.49
C HIS A 137 -2.43 23.63 4.68
N GLN A 138 -3.44 23.23 5.45
CA GLN A 138 -3.26 22.24 6.52
C GLN A 138 -2.86 20.87 5.96
N ILE A 139 -3.54 20.41 4.91
CA ILE A 139 -3.24 19.13 4.24
C ILE A 139 -1.84 19.17 3.62
N ALA A 140 -1.45 20.30 3.01
CA ALA A 140 -0.11 20.46 2.46
C ALA A 140 0.96 20.37 3.56
N ALA A 141 0.75 21.02 4.71
CA ALA A 141 1.67 20.94 5.84
C ALA A 141 1.78 19.52 6.41
N GLU A 142 0.65 18.80 6.53
CA GLU A 142 0.65 17.39 6.95
C GLU A 142 1.37 16.50 5.92
N THR A 143 1.19 16.77 4.62
CA THR A 143 1.87 16.06 3.54
C THR A 143 3.37 16.32 3.55
N ASP A 144 3.81 17.55 3.81
CA ASP A 144 5.23 17.90 3.96
C ASP A 144 5.84 17.16 5.14
N GLN A 145 5.13 17.07 6.27
CA GLN A 145 5.60 16.33 7.44
C GLN A 145 5.74 14.82 7.15
N ILE A 146 4.77 14.22 6.47
CA ILE A 146 4.86 12.82 6.00
C ILE A 146 6.04 12.67 5.02
N GLY A 147 6.25 13.65 4.13
CA GLY A 147 7.37 13.65 3.20
C GLY A 147 8.73 13.64 3.91
N VAL A 148 8.88 14.40 5.00
CA VAL A 148 10.09 14.40 5.83
C VAL A 148 10.30 13.04 6.50
N GLU A 149 9.25 12.44 7.07
CA GLU A 149 9.32 11.11 7.69
C GLU A 149 9.75 10.04 6.66
N ILE A 150 9.20 10.09 5.44
CA ILE A 150 9.59 9.19 4.35
C ILE A 150 11.07 9.37 3.99
N ILE A 151 11.58 10.60 3.94
CA ILE A 151 13.00 10.86 3.63
C ILE A 151 13.91 10.28 4.73
N ASP A 152 13.53 10.42 6.00
CA ASP A 152 14.28 9.88 7.13
C ASP A 152 14.32 8.34 7.08
N GLU A 153 13.17 7.70 6.83
CA GLU A 153 13.08 6.25 6.69
C GLU A 153 13.86 5.73 5.48
N LEU A 154 13.82 6.43 4.34
CA LEU A 154 14.66 6.10 3.17
C LEU A 154 16.16 6.22 3.50
N GLY A 155 16.53 7.17 4.37
CA GLY A 155 17.87 7.31 4.91
C GLY A 155 18.31 6.09 5.73
N GLU A 156 17.47 5.64 6.65
CA GLU A 156 17.72 4.45 7.48
C GLU A 156 17.79 3.16 6.63
N GLN A 157 16.87 3.01 5.67
CA GLN A 157 16.88 1.89 4.73
C GLN A 157 18.16 1.88 3.89
N ARG A 158 18.61 3.04 3.41
CA ARG A 158 19.88 3.17 2.69
C ARG A 158 21.06 2.75 3.57
N GLU A 159 21.09 3.15 4.84
CA GLU A 159 22.15 2.73 5.76
C GLU A 159 22.14 1.22 5.99
N THR A 160 20.96 0.63 6.15
CA THR A 160 20.79 -0.83 6.29
C THR A 160 21.29 -1.58 5.05
N LEU A 161 20.98 -1.09 3.85
CA LEU A 161 21.51 -1.64 2.59
C LEU A 161 23.03 -1.53 2.49
N LEU A 162 23.61 -0.40 2.91
CA LEU A 162 25.06 -0.23 2.95
C LEU A 162 25.71 -1.21 3.91
N ARG A 163 25.18 -1.37 5.13
CA ARG A 163 25.69 -2.36 6.10
C ARG A 163 25.56 -3.79 5.57
N ALA A 164 24.45 -4.13 4.92
CA ALA A 164 24.27 -5.44 4.31
C ALA A 164 25.28 -5.71 3.18
N ARG A 165 25.53 -4.70 2.34
CA ARG A 165 26.56 -4.75 1.29
C ARG A 165 27.94 -4.95 1.89
N ASP A 166 28.31 -4.20 2.93
CA ASP A 166 29.63 -4.30 3.54
C ASP A 166 29.84 -5.67 4.19
N ARG A 167 28.81 -6.22 4.86
CA ARG A 167 28.83 -7.60 5.38
C ARG A 167 28.98 -8.64 4.26
N LEU A 168 28.34 -8.44 3.12
CA LEU A 168 28.48 -9.33 1.96
C LEU A 168 29.91 -9.31 1.41
N VAL A 169 30.52 -8.13 1.28
CA VAL A 169 31.91 -7.98 0.83
C VAL A 169 32.87 -8.64 1.83
N GLU A 170 32.65 -8.46 3.13
CA GLU A 170 33.43 -9.13 4.18
C GLU A 170 33.27 -10.66 4.13
N THR A 171 32.04 -11.14 3.94
CA THR A 171 31.74 -12.56 3.82
C THR A 171 32.42 -13.18 2.61
N ASP A 172 32.41 -12.50 1.45
CA ASP A 172 33.11 -12.95 0.25
C ASP A 172 34.63 -13.03 0.45
N ALA A 173 35.22 -12.03 1.11
CA ALA A 173 36.63 -12.06 1.49
C ALA A 173 36.97 -13.24 2.44
N ASN A 174 36.09 -13.50 3.42
CA ASN A 174 36.24 -14.61 4.35
C ASN A 174 36.04 -15.99 3.68
N LEU A 175 35.13 -16.10 2.72
CA LEU A 175 34.97 -17.29 1.88
C LEU A 175 36.23 -17.55 1.03
N GLY A 176 36.84 -16.50 0.47
CA GLY A 176 38.12 -16.60 -0.24
C GLY A 176 39.24 -17.18 0.64
N LYS A 177 39.41 -16.65 1.85
CA LYS A 177 40.37 -17.17 2.85
C LYS A 177 40.06 -18.62 3.23
N SER A 178 38.79 -18.94 3.47
CA SER A 178 38.35 -20.29 3.83
C SER A 178 38.68 -21.30 2.73
N ARG A 179 38.49 -20.93 1.46
CA ARG A 179 38.84 -21.75 0.30
C ARG A 179 40.35 -22.03 0.21
N LEU A 180 41.19 -21.04 0.54
CA LEU A 180 42.64 -21.21 0.60
C LEU A 180 43.06 -22.19 1.71
N ILE A 181 42.46 -22.06 2.90
CA ILE A 181 42.72 -22.97 4.03
C ILE A 181 42.28 -24.39 3.68
N LEU A 182 41.07 -24.56 3.15
CA LEU A 182 40.56 -25.87 2.72
C LEU A 182 41.46 -26.51 1.65
N LYS A 183 41.94 -25.74 0.67
CA LYS A 183 42.90 -26.23 -0.33
C LYS A 183 44.23 -26.67 0.31
N GLY A 184 44.70 -25.94 1.32
CA GLY A 184 45.87 -26.31 2.12
C GLY A 184 45.68 -27.62 2.89
N MET A 185 44.54 -27.77 3.58
CA MET A 185 44.17 -28.99 4.29
C MET A 185 44.04 -30.18 3.33
N ALA A 186 43.37 -30.01 2.19
CA ALA A 186 43.23 -31.05 1.17
C ALA A 186 44.58 -31.52 0.64
N ARG A 187 45.53 -30.60 0.38
CA ARG A 187 46.88 -30.95 -0.07
C ARG A 187 47.66 -31.74 0.98
N ARG A 188 47.61 -31.32 2.25
CA ARG A 188 48.24 -32.06 3.36
C ARG A 188 47.65 -33.46 3.51
N MET A 189 46.32 -33.58 3.43
CA MET A 189 45.63 -34.87 3.46
C MET A 189 46.07 -35.79 2.32
N MET A 190 46.19 -35.26 1.09
CA MET A 190 46.67 -36.04 -0.06
C MET A 190 48.13 -36.49 0.12
N SER A 191 49.01 -35.61 0.61
CA SER A 191 50.41 -35.97 0.91
C SER A 191 50.49 -37.07 1.96
N ASN A 192 49.72 -36.96 3.05
CA ASN A 192 49.71 -37.97 4.11
C ASN A 192 49.20 -39.32 3.60
N LYS A 193 48.15 -39.33 2.75
CA LYS A 193 47.66 -40.55 2.10
C LYS A 193 48.70 -41.18 1.17
N LEU A 194 49.44 -40.37 0.42
CA LEU A 194 50.49 -40.86 -0.50
C LEU A 194 51.66 -41.47 0.29
N ILE A 195 52.12 -40.81 1.35
CA ILE A 195 53.18 -41.35 2.23
C ILE A 195 52.75 -42.68 2.84
N LEU A 196 51.51 -42.79 3.33
CA LEU A 196 50.98 -44.03 3.87
C LEU A 196 51.01 -45.17 2.84
N LEU A 197 50.60 -44.90 1.60
CA LEU A 197 50.61 -45.89 0.52
C LEU A 197 52.04 -46.37 0.21
N VAL A 198 53.02 -45.46 0.18
CA VAL A 198 54.43 -45.80 -0.05
C VAL A 198 54.97 -46.71 1.05
N ILE A 199 54.66 -46.43 2.33
CA ILE A 199 55.11 -47.27 3.46
C ILE A 199 54.57 -48.70 3.30
N ILE A 200 53.28 -48.85 3.01
CA ILE A 200 52.65 -50.17 2.80
C ILE A 200 53.32 -50.94 1.65
N LEU A 201 53.63 -50.26 0.53
CA LEU A 201 54.33 -50.90 -0.59
C LEU A 201 55.74 -51.38 -0.22
N ILE A 202 56.48 -50.58 0.55
CA ILE A 202 57.82 -50.95 1.03
C ILE A 202 57.74 -52.16 1.96
N GLU A 203 56.80 -52.17 2.90
CA GLU A 203 56.60 -53.30 3.82
C GLU A 203 56.29 -54.60 3.08
N LEU A 204 55.41 -54.54 2.06
CA LEU A 204 55.09 -55.69 1.22
C LEU A 204 56.31 -56.18 0.41
N ALA A 205 57.13 -55.27 -0.11
CA ALA A 205 58.34 -55.63 -0.84
C ALA A 205 59.38 -56.33 0.06
N ILE A 206 59.57 -55.86 1.29
CA ILE A 206 60.47 -56.49 2.26
C ILE A 206 59.95 -57.87 2.65
N LEU A 207 58.66 -57.99 2.99
CA LEU A 207 58.03 -59.28 3.31
C LEU A 207 58.17 -60.28 2.14
N GLY A 208 57.87 -59.83 0.92
CA GLY A 208 58.03 -60.65 -0.29
C GLY A 208 59.48 -61.09 -0.52
N GLY A 209 60.44 -60.18 -0.33
CA GLY A 209 61.86 -60.47 -0.45
C GLY A 209 62.36 -61.49 0.58
N VAL A 210 61.95 -61.36 1.85
CA VAL A 210 62.30 -62.32 2.92
C VAL A 210 61.69 -63.69 2.65
N VAL A 211 60.42 -63.75 2.23
CA VAL A 211 59.77 -65.02 1.88
C VAL A 211 60.49 -65.67 0.71
N TYR A 212 60.81 -64.91 -0.35
CA TYR A 212 61.55 -65.43 -1.50
C TYR A 212 62.92 -65.98 -1.09
N TRP A 213 63.68 -65.22 -0.28
CA TRP A 213 64.99 -65.67 0.18
C TRP A 213 64.91 -66.94 1.02
N LYS A 214 63.95 -67.03 1.95
CA LYS A 214 63.74 -68.21 2.79
C LYS A 214 63.23 -69.45 2.03
N PHE A 215 62.50 -69.26 0.93
CA PHE A 215 61.93 -70.38 0.17
C PHE A 215 62.89 -70.92 -0.90
N PHE A 216 63.78 -70.06 -1.41
CA PHE A 216 64.75 -70.42 -2.47
C PHE A 216 66.18 -70.64 -1.97
N THR A 217 66.49 -70.30 -0.71
CA THR A 217 67.75 -70.64 0.00
C THR A 217 67.44 -71.58 1.15
#